data_AF-A0A382RKF6-F1
#
_entry.id   AF-A0A382RKF6-F1
#
_cell.length_a   1.000
_cell.length_b   1.000
_cell.length_c   1.000
_cell.angle_alpha   90.00
_cell.angle_beta   90.00
_cell.angle_gamma   90.00
#
_symmetry.space_group_name_H-M   'P 1'
#
loop_
_entity.id
_entity.type
_entity.pdbx_description
1 polymer ?
#
loop_
_entity_poly.entity_id
_entity_poly.type
_entity_poly.pdbx_seq_one_letter_code
_entity_poly.pdbx_strand_id
1 'polypeptide(L)'
;MEYDEILKKYGDTPLYFSHYYNFLFIFKSTILENGEQITLHLGGNMEKVSALVIDAKEPMTLNENGEDEIAFIKDEDKKVIWKSNQ
;
A
#
# COMPACT_ATOMS: atom_id res chain seq x y z
N MET A 1 -14.04 7.72 3.71
CA MET A 1 -13.39 8.24 2.50
C MET A 1 -13.73 7.31 1.36
N GLU A 2 -14.25 7.88 0.28
CA GLU A 2 -14.52 7.14 -0.95
C GLU A 2 -13.19 6.80 -1.64
N TYR A 3 -13.13 5.70 -2.39
CA TYR A 3 -11.90 5.25 -3.06
C TYR A 3 -11.34 6.30 -4.03
N ASP A 4 -12.21 7.02 -4.75
CA ASP A 4 -11.81 8.12 -5.64
C ASP A 4 -11.15 9.28 -4.90
N GLU A 5 -11.56 9.56 -3.66
CA GLU A 5 -10.92 10.57 -2.82
C GLU A 5 -9.52 10.13 -2.38
N ILE A 6 -9.35 8.82 -2.15
CA ILE A 6 -8.05 8.23 -1.81
C ILE A 6 -7.09 8.31 -2.98
N LEU A 7 -7.50 7.88 -4.18
CA LEU A 7 -6.64 7.95 -5.35
C LEU A 7 -6.24 9.39 -5.66
N LYS A 8 -7.15 10.36 -5.53
CA LYS A 8 -6.82 11.78 -5.71
C LYS A 8 -5.81 12.30 -4.69
N LYS A 9 -5.91 11.86 -3.43
CA LYS A 9 -5.05 12.38 -2.34
C LYS A 9 -3.71 11.66 -2.23
N TYR A 10 -3.67 10.37 -2.56
CA TYR A 10 -2.55 9.48 -2.25
C TYR A 10 -2.03 8.70 -3.46
N GLY A 11 -2.74 8.76 -4.60
CA GLY A 11 -2.51 7.93 -5.78
C GLY A 11 -1.06 7.91 -6.24
N ASP A 12 -0.44 9.10 -6.33
CA ASP A 12 0.94 9.30 -6.81
C ASP A 12 2.00 9.25 -5.70
N THR A 13 1.62 8.90 -4.47
CA THR A 13 2.57 8.88 -3.35
C THR A 13 3.52 7.70 -3.51
N PRO A 14 4.85 7.93 -3.51
CA PRO A 14 5.80 6.84 -3.62
C PRO A 14 5.79 5.97 -2.36
N LEU A 15 5.60 4.68 -2.56
CA LEU A 15 5.65 3.64 -1.55
C LEU A 15 6.92 2.83 -1.75
N TYR A 16 7.74 2.77 -0.71
CA TYR A 16 9.02 2.08 -0.74
C TYR A 16 8.90 0.73 -0.06
N PHE A 17 9.63 -0.26 -0.59
CA PHE A 17 9.68 -1.58 0.01
C PHE A 17 10.13 -1.47 1.48
N SER A 18 9.32 -2.02 2.37
CA SER A 18 9.62 -2.04 3.80
C SER A 18 10.16 -3.40 4.22
N HIS A 19 9.37 -4.46 4.00
CA HIS A 19 9.74 -5.83 4.35
C HIS A 19 8.76 -6.82 3.70
N TYR A 20 9.09 -8.10 3.81
CA TYR A 20 8.26 -9.21 3.38
C TYR A 20 7.96 -10.13 4.56
N TYR A 21 6.74 -10.67 4.60
CA TYR A 21 6.32 -11.65 5.60
C TYR A 21 5.33 -12.66 4.98
N ASN A 22 5.65 -13.95 5.10
CA ASN A 22 4.90 -15.08 4.53
C ASN A 22 4.68 -15.02 3.01
N PHE A 23 3.63 -14.38 2.53
CA PHE A 23 3.28 -14.23 1.10
C PHE A 23 2.85 -12.79 0.79
N LEU A 24 3.26 -11.86 1.66
CA LEU A 24 2.93 -10.46 1.60
C LEU A 24 4.20 -9.63 1.54
N PHE A 25 4.27 -8.76 0.54
CA PHE A 25 5.25 -7.70 0.43
C PHE A 25 4.61 -6.41 0.93
N ILE A 26 5.31 -5.72 1.81
CA ILE A 26 4.79 -4.55 2.51
C ILE A 26 5.58 -3.33 2.05
N PHE A 27 4.86 -2.34 1.55
CA PHE A 27 5.40 -1.06 1.12
C PHE A 27 4.80 0.06 1.95
N LYS A 28 5.59 1.12 2.17
CA LYS A 28 5.17 2.25 2.99
C LYS A 28 5.62 3.56 2.35
N SER A 29 4.77 4.58 2.46
CA SER A 29 5.20 5.95 2.21
C SER A 29 6.08 6.45 3.34
N THR A 30 6.77 7.56 3.10
CA THR A 30 7.18 8.44 4.18
C THR A 30 5.96 8.94 4.96
N ILE A 31 6.16 9.43 6.18
CA ILE A 31 5.10 10.17 6.88
C ILE A 31 4.84 11.45 6.07
N LEU A 32 3.59 11.66 5.68
CA LEU A 32 3.17 12.82 4.90
C LEU A 32 3.07 14.06 5.79
N GLU A 33 2.96 15.24 5.17
CA GLU A 33 2.89 16.52 5.92
C GLU A 33 1.70 16.60 6.88
N ASN A 34 0.64 15.86 6.60
CA ASN A 34 -0.56 15.75 7.43
C ASN A 34 -0.47 14.63 8.48
N GLY A 35 0.71 14.03 8.66
CA GLY A 35 0.96 12.99 9.65
C GLY A 35 0.49 11.59 9.26
N GLU A 36 -0.12 11.43 8.10
CA GLU A 36 -0.61 10.14 7.63
C GLU A 36 0.51 9.30 6.99
N GLN A 37 0.35 7.98 7.03
CA GLN A 37 1.20 7.04 6.31
C GLN A 37 0.35 6.05 5.51
N ILE A 38 0.68 5.90 4.24
CA ILE A 38 0.11 4.89 3.36
C ILE A 38 0.92 3.61 3.53
N THR A 39 0.22 2.48 3.65
CA THR A 39 0.82 1.16 3.58
C THR A 39 0.09 0.32 2.55
N LEU A 40 0.86 -0.33 1.68
CA LEU A 40 0.35 -1.24 0.67
C LEU A 40 0.87 -2.65 0.96
N HIS A 41 -0.05 -3.61 0.99
CA HIS A 41 0.25 -5.03 1.11
C HIS A 41 -0.03 -5.70 -0.23
N LEU A 42 1.04 -6.08 -0.93
CA LEU A 42 0.97 -6.86 -2.17
C LEU A 42 1.13 -8.34 -1.86
N GLY A 43 0.31 -9.18 -2.48
CA GLY A 43 0.35 -10.64 -2.32
C GLY A 43 -0.92 -11.21 -1.71
N GLY A 44 -0.89 -12.48 -1.30
CA GLY A 44 -2.12 -13.21 -0.98
C GLY A 44 -1.87 -14.53 -0.27
N ASN A 45 -2.77 -15.50 -0.43
CA ASN A 45 -2.54 -16.86 0.03
C ASN A 45 -1.68 -17.64 -1.00
N MET A 46 -1.13 -18.80 -0.61
CA MET A 46 -0.35 -19.67 -1.51
C MET A 46 -1.07 -19.99 -2.82
N GLU A 47 -2.40 -20.04 -2.80
CA GLU A 47 -3.21 -20.38 -3.97
C GLU A 47 -3.31 -19.25 -4.99
N LYS A 48 -3.19 -17.98 -4.55
CA LYS A 48 -3.29 -16.80 -5.42
C LYS A 48 -1.96 -16.31 -5.98
N VAL A 49 -0.84 -16.66 -5.35
CA VAL A 49 0.50 -16.20 -5.75
C VAL A 49 1.26 -17.33 -6.45
N SER A 50 1.14 -17.43 -7.77
CA SER A 50 1.93 -18.37 -8.57
C SER A 50 3.38 -17.89 -8.77
N ALA A 51 3.58 -16.56 -8.91
CA ALA A 51 4.86 -15.87 -8.80
C ALA A 51 4.60 -14.35 -8.69
N LEU A 52 5.26 -13.67 -7.74
CA LEU A 52 5.28 -12.20 -7.64
C LEU A 52 6.73 -11.74 -7.63
N VAL A 53 7.10 -10.86 -8.57
CA VAL A 53 8.45 -10.29 -8.69
C VAL A 53 8.35 -8.81 -8.38
N ILE A 54 9.20 -8.35 -7.47
CA ILE A 54 9.23 -6.96 -7.01
C ILE A 54 10.65 -6.43 -7.15
N ASP A 55 10.78 -5.25 -7.76
CA ASP A 55 11.99 -4.46 -7.62
C ASP A 55 11.91 -3.63 -6.34
N ALA A 56 12.66 -4.03 -5.31
CA ALA A 56 12.66 -3.33 -4.03
C ALA A 56 13.38 -1.96 -4.06
N LYS A 57 14.05 -1.62 -5.16
CA LYS A 57 14.75 -0.34 -5.31
C LYS A 57 13.86 0.76 -5.87
N GLU A 58 12.91 0.39 -6.72
CA GLU A 58 12.01 1.34 -7.36
C GLU A 58 10.78 1.57 -6.47
N PRO A 59 10.37 2.83 -6.26
CA PRO A 59 9.12 3.12 -5.58
C PRO A 59 7.93 2.69 -6.44
N MET A 60 6.83 2.40 -5.77
CA MET A 60 5.56 2.10 -6.42
C MET A 60 4.49 3.11 -6.00
N THR A 61 3.41 3.22 -6.77
CA THR A 61 2.27 4.10 -6.47
C THR A 61 0.96 3.31 -6.38
N LEU A 62 -0.06 3.88 -5.72
CA LEU A 62 -1.40 3.28 -5.67
C LEU A 62 -2.11 3.32 -7.03
N ASN A 63 -1.80 4.32 -7.86
CA ASN A 63 -2.36 4.46 -9.21
C ASN A 63 -1.92 3.36 -10.17
N GLU A 64 -0.70 2.85 -10.01
CA GLU A 64 -0.11 1.86 -10.92
C GLU A 64 -0.28 0.41 -10.46
N ASN A 65 -0.38 0.18 -9.14
CA ASN A 65 -0.22 -1.15 -8.54
C ASN A 65 -1.20 -1.40 -7.37
N GLY A 66 -2.39 -0.79 -7.44
CA GLY A 66 -3.42 -0.87 -6.40
C GLY A 66 -4.71 -1.58 -6.85
N GLU A 67 -4.74 -2.13 -8.07
CA GLU A 67 -5.84 -2.97 -8.56
C GLU A 67 -5.67 -4.40 -8.01
N ASP A 68 -6.54 -4.77 -7.07
CA ASP A 68 -6.61 -6.05 -6.34
C ASP A 68 -5.77 -6.19 -5.05
N GLU A 69 -5.16 -5.10 -4.56
CA GLU A 69 -4.30 -5.15 -3.36
C GLU A 69 -4.85 -4.42 -2.13
N ILE A 70 -4.30 -4.80 -0.96
CA ILE A 70 -4.77 -4.27 0.31
C ILE A 70 -3.95 -3.03 0.66
N ALA A 71 -4.52 -1.85 0.39
CA ALA A 71 -4.01 -0.57 0.84
C ALA A 71 -4.71 -0.17 2.15
N PHE A 72 -3.97 0.45 3.05
CA PHE A 72 -4.56 1.16 4.19
C PHE A 72 -3.76 2.40 4.56
N ILE A 73 -4.47 3.33 5.19
CA ILE A 73 -3.92 4.61 5.62
C ILE A 73 -4.02 4.67 7.13
N LYS A 74 -2.91 5.04 7.76
CA LYS A 74 -2.80 5.27 9.19
C LYS A 74 -2.62 6.74 9.50
N ASP A 75 -3.19 7.20 10.60
CA ASP A 75 -2.92 8.51 11.18
C ASP A 75 -1.60 8.52 11.99
N GLU A 76 -1.29 9.66 12.59
CA GLU A 76 -0.11 9.87 13.44
C GLU A 76 -0.06 8.90 14.64
N ASP A 77 -1.22 8.48 15.15
CA ASP A 77 -1.39 7.51 16.23
C ASP A 77 -1.27 6.05 15.76
N LYS A 78 -0.98 5.83 14.47
CA LYS A 78 -0.92 4.51 13.80
C LYS A 78 -2.28 3.79 13.74
N LYS A 79 -3.39 4.50 13.95
CA LYS A 79 -4.75 3.95 13.81
C LYS A 79 -5.14 3.94 12.34
N VAL A 80 -5.76 2.84 11.90
CA VAL A 80 -6.24 2.72 10.52
C VAL A 80 -7.47 3.62 10.34
N ILE A 81 -7.36 4.65 9.51
CA ILE A 81 -8.45 5.57 9.20
C ILE A 81 -9.15 5.22 7.88
N TRP A 82 -8.51 4.40 7.05
CA TRP A 82 -9.07 3.88 5.82
C TRP A 82 -8.38 2.58 5.38
N LYS A 83 -9.12 1.72 4.69
CA LYS A 83 -8.63 0.46 4.11
C LYS A 83 -9.40 0.18 2.80
N SER A 84 -8.71 -0.29 1.76
CA SER A 84 -9.38 -0.80 0.56
C SER A 84 -10.16 -2.07 0.91
N ASN A 85 -11.41 -2.17 0.43
CA ASN A 85 -12.19 -3.39 0.56
C ASN A 85 -11.62 -4.45 -0.39
N GLN A 86 -11.55 -5.70 0.08
CA GLN A 86 -11.25 -6.88 -0.74
C GLN A 86 -12.40 -7.20 -1.69
#